data_AF-A0A967VDQ4-F1
#
_entry.id   AF-A0A967VDQ4-F1
#
_cell.length_a   1.000
_cell.length_b   1.000
_cell.length_c   1.000
_cell.angle_alpha   90.00
_cell.angle_beta   90.00
_cell.angle_gamma   90.00
#
_symmetry.space_group_name_H-M   'P 1'
#
loop_
_entity.id
_entity.type
_entity.pdbx_description
1 polymer ?
#
loop_
_entity_poly.entity_id
_entity_poly.type
_entity_poly.pdbx_seq_one_letter_code
_entity_poly.pdbx_strand_id
1 'polypeptide(L)' 'RLGFDVQAKEFGYTESHQVAVNVRDFRGGERVSKNLEINDIIINMNMLPHEPLKAHDHPDGIRIG' A
#
# COMPACT_ATOMS: atom_id res chain seq x y z
N ARG A 1 13.92 -15.18 0.17
CA ARG A 1 13.40 -14.51 1.39
C ARG A 1 12.29 -13.59 0.93
N LEU A 2 11.08 -13.67 1.50
CA LEU A 2 9.97 -12.78 1.16
C LEU A 2 10.14 -11.45 1.92
N GLY A 3 9.75 -10.32 1.32
CA GLY A 3 9.84 -8.99 1.92
C GLY A 3 8.95 -8.00 1.16
N PHE A 4 8.42 -7.01 1.89
CA PHE A 4 7.60 -5.93 1.35
C PHE A 4 8.18 -4.57 1.78
N ASP A 5 7.98 -3.53 0.97
CA ASP A 5 8.38 -2.16 1.28
C ASP A 5 7.35 -1.49 2.20
N VAL A 6 7.39 -1.85 3.49
CA VAL A 6 6.54 -1.25 4.53
C VAL A 6 7.07 0.14 4.87
N GLN A 7 6.18 1.14 4.83
CA GLN A 7 6.54 2.54 5.00
C GLN A 7 6.86 2.89 6.47
N ALA A 8 7.44 4.09 6.68
CA ALA A 8 7.76 4.64 8.01
C ALA A 8 8.77 3.81 8.82
N LYS A 9 9.76 3.19 8.15
CA LYS A 9 10.80 2.37 8.79
C LYS A 9 11.58 3.12 9.87
N GLU A 10 11.88 4.39 9.64
CA GLU A 10 12.55 5.30 10.55
C GLU A 10 11.75 5.58 11.84
N PHE A 11 10.44 5.34 11.81
CA PHE A 11 9.54 5.44 12.97
C PHE A 11 9.18 4.07 13.56
N GLY A 12 9.82 2.98 13.13
CA GLY A 12 9.48 1.62 13.59
C GLY A 12 8.24 1.02 12.92
N TYR A 13 7.86 1.50 11.74
CA TYR A 13 6.76 1.05 10.87
C TYR A 13 5.34 1.40 11.35
N THR A 14 4.94 1.03 12.57
CA THR A 14 3.60 1.35 13.08
C THR A 14 3.56 1.49 14.60
N GLU A 15 2.74 2.42 15.06
CA GLU A 15 2.34 2.59 16.46
C GLU A 15 0.81 2.41 16.62
N SER A 16 0.17 1.74 15.65
CA SER A 16 -1.28 1.52 15.59
C SER A 16 -1.64 0.10 15.11
N HIS A 17 -2.90 -0.11 14.75
CA HIS A 17 -3.37 -1.37 14.15
C HIS A 17 -3.15 -1.45 12.63
N GLN A 18 -2.68 -0.36 12.00
CA GLN A 18 -2.55 -0.27 10.54
C GLN A 18 -1.11 -0.16 10.06
N VAL A 19 -0.85 -0.64 8.84
CA VAL A 19 0.40 -0.48 8.11
C VAL A 19 0.13 0.02 6.69
N ALA A 20 1.06 0.80 6.15
CA ALA A 20 1.08 1.20 4.75
C ALA A 20 2.21 0.48 4.02
N VAL A 21 1.93 -0.09 2.86
CA VAL A 21 2.88 -0.89 2.07
C VAL A 21 2.97 -0.31 0.69
N ASN A 22 4.19 0.01 0.24
CA ASN A 22 4.47 0.37 -1.14
C ASN A 22 4.48 -0.90 -1.99
N VAL A 23 3.58 -0.93 -2.97
CA VAL A 23 3.38 -2.06 -3.87
C VAL A 23 3.60 -1.67 -5.33
N ARG A 24 4.33 -0.59 -5.59
CA ARG A 24 4.72 -0.17 -6.95
C ARG A 24 5.35 -1.30 -7.76
N ASP A 25 6.24 -2.07 -7.15
CA ASP A 25 6.92 -3.20 -7.80
C ASP A 25 5.95 -4.36 -8.13
N PHE A 26 4.74 -4.34 -7.55
CA PHE A 26 3.62 -5.24 -7.86
C PHE A 26 2.56 -4.59 -8.76
N ARG A 27 2.94 -3.53 -9.49
CA ARG A 27 2.10 -2.76 -10.42
C ARG A 27 1.10 -1.82 -9.74
N GLY A 28 1.42 -1.36 -8.53
CA GLY A 28 0.71 -0.28 -7.85
C GLY A 28 -0.53 -0.72 -7.07
N GLY A 29 -1.02 0.21 -6.24
CA GLY A 29 -2.09 -0.01 -5.28
C GLY A 29 -3.42 -0.38 -5.92
N GLU A 30 -3.77 0.22 -7.06
CA GLU A 30 -5.02 -0.08 -7.77
C GLU A 30 -5.07 -1.55 -8.26
N ARG A 31 -3.99 -2.03 -8.86
CA ARG A 31 -3.95 -3.41 -9.36
C ARG A 31 -3.90 -4.42 -8.23
N VAL A 32 -3.14 -4.12 -7.18
CA VAL A 32 -3.02 -5.01 -6.02
C VAL A 32 -4.35 -5.06 -5.25
N SER A 33 -5.02 -3.93 -5.02
CA SER A 33 -6.31 -3.91 -4.32
C SER A 33 -7.39 -4.69 -5.06
N LYS A 34 -7.54 -4.50 -6.39
CA LYS A 34 -8.49 -5.26 -7.21
C LYS A 34 -8.18 -6.76 -7.22
N ASN A 35 -6.91 -7.12 -7.31
CA ASN A 35 -6.49 -8.53 -7.25
C ASN A 35 -6.81 -9.17 -5.90
N LEU A 36 -6.65 -8.43 -4.80
CA LEU A 36 -7.01 -8.91 -3.47
C LEU A 36 -8.52 -9.01 -3.30
N GLU A 37 -9.27 -8.03 -3.80
CA GLU A 37 -10.73 -8.00 -3.77
C GLU A 37 -11.35 -9.24 -4.44
N ILE A 38 -10.89 -9.61 -5.65
CA ILE A 38 -11.39 -10.81 -6.35
C ILE A 38 -10.98 -12.13 -5.68
N ASN A 39 -10.07 -12.08 -4.69
CA ASN A 39 -9.66 -13.20 -3.85
C ASN A 39 -10.16 -13.05 -2.41
N ASP A 40 -11.29 -12.35 -2.22
CA ASP A 40 -11.98 -12.18 -0.93
C ASP A 40 -11.16 -11.46 0.16
N ILE A 41 -10.13 -10.70 -0.21
CA ILE A 41 -9.32 -9.88 0.70
C ILE A 41 -9.63 -8.41 0.46
N ILE A 42 -10.40 -7.82 1.38
CA ILE A 42 -10.82 -6.41 1.28
C ILE A 42 -9.81 -5.50 1.96
N ILE A 43 -9.23 -4.58 1.19
CA ILE A 43 -8.29 -3.56 1.63
C ILE A 43 -8.48 -2.28 0.83
N ASN A 44 -7.78 -1.19 1.20
CA ASN A 44 -7.84 0.08 0.51
C ASN A 44 -6.50 0.41 -0.17
N MET A 45 -6.55 0.92 -1.41
CA MET A 45 -5.39 1.55 -2.05
C MET A 45 -5.13 2.91 -1.42
N ASN A 46 -3.87 3.25 -1.19
CA ASN A 46 -3.49 4.39 -0.36
C ASN A 46 -2.33 5.15 -0.98
N MET A 47 -2.49 6.47 -1.19
CA MET A 47 -1.42 7.35 -1.65
C MET A 47 -0.32 7.46 -0.59
N LEU A 48 0.94 7.38 -1.02
CA LEU A 48 2.13 7.46 -0.19
C LEU A 48 2.72 8.87 -0.18
N PRO A 49 3.50 9.26 0.86
CA PRO A 49 3.97 10.64 1.03
C PRO A 49 4.85 11.19 -0.10
N HIS A 50 5.51 10.32 -0.88
CA HIS A 50 6.39 10.73 -1.98
C HIS A 50 5.65 10.95 -3.30
N GLU A 51 4.38 10.54 -3.38
CA GLU A 51 3.59 10.61 -4.61
C GLU A 51 3.02 12.03 -4.82
N PRO A 52 2.96 12.52 -6.06
CA PRO A 52 2.28 13.78 -6.35
C PRO A 52 0.77 13.60 -6.26
N LEU A 53 0.02 14.64 -5.88
CA LEU A 53 -1.45 14.59 -5.72
C LEU A 53 -2.20 14.03 -6.93
N LYS A 54 -1.69 14.23 -8.16
CA LYS A 54 -2.27 13.67 -9.38
C LYS A 54 -2.35 12.13 -9.39
N ALA A 55 -1.56 11.44 -8.57
CA ALA A 55 -1.54 9.99 -8.46
C ALA A 55 -2.74 9.41 -7.68
N HIS A 56 -3.69 10.24 -7.24
CA HIS A 56 -4.83 9.81 -6.41
C HIS A 56 -5.67 8.66 -7.00
N ASP A 57 -5.83 8.60 -8.32
CA ASP A 57 -6.58 7.53 -9.00
C ASP A 57 -5.78 6.22 -9.09
N HIS A 58 -4.44 6.31 -9.08
CA HIS A 58 -3.52 5.20 -9.30
C HIS A 58 -2.32 5.28 -8.34
N PRO A 59 -2.53 5.16 -7.02
CA PRO A 59 -1.45 5.29 -6.05
C PRO A 59 -0.56 4.04 -6.04
N ASP A 60 0.66 4.17 -5.54
CA ASP A 60 1.63 3.07 -5.40
C ASP A 60 1.36 2.18 -4.18
N GLY A 61 0.62 2.67 -3.18
CA GLY A 61 0.46 2.01 -1.88
C GLY A 61 -0.86 1.28 -1.64
N ILE A 62 -0.85 0.42 -0.62
CA ILE A 62 -2.04 -0.17 0.02
C ILE A 62 -1.97 0.00 1.54
N ARG A 63 -3.13 0.04 2.19
CA ARG A 63 -3.25 0.04 3.66
C ARG A 63 -3.91 -1.23 4.16
N ILE A 64 -3.32 -1.84 5.19
CA ILE A 64 -3.80 -3.06 5.85
C ILE A 64 -3.91 -2.76 7.34
N GLY A 65 -5.01 -3.17 7.97
CA GLY A 65 -5.21 -3.06 9.42
C GLY A 65 -6.63 -2.69 9.80
#